data_AF-A0A8B7J6V5-F1
#
_entry.id   AF-A0A8B7J6V5-F1
#
_cell.length_a   1.000
_cell.length_b   1.000
_cell.length_c   1.000
_cell.angle_alpha   90.00
_cell.angle_beta   90.00
_cell.angle_gamma   90.00
#
_symmetry.space_group_name_H-M   'P 1'
#
loop_
_entity.id
_entity.type
_entity.pdbx_description
1 polymer ?
#
loop_
_entity_poly.entity_id
_entity_poly.type
_entity_poly.pdbx_seq_one_letter_code
_entity_poly.pdbx_strand_id
1 'polypeptide(L)'
;SVVWPECGKNTESVGQLWLGLLRFCTEEFDFKEHVICIRRKNLLTTFKKQWTSKYIVIEDPFDLNHNLGAGLSRKMTNFIMKAFINGRRVFGTPIKTFSKEYPSKMLKTACRHSGQQATCEEEAAVASYLIWSFRSSAIHTGVFL
;
A
#
# COMPACT_ATOMS: atom_id res chain seq x y z
N SER A 1 -26.25 1.33 -20.69
CA SER A 1 -25.28 0.30 -20.28
C SER A 1 -24.75 0.65 -18.90
N VAL A 2 -24.70 -0.30 -17.97
CA VAL A 2 -24.15 -0.04 -16.63
C VAL A 2 -22.62 -0.01 -16.74
N VAL A 3 -22.02 1.16 -16.50
CA VAL A 3 -20.57 1.40 -16.65
C VAL A 3 -19.76 0.71 -15.55
N TRP A 4 -20.35 0.52 -14.36
CA TRP A 4 -19.72 -0.15 -13.22
C TRP A 4 -20.71 -1.04 -12.47
N PRO A 5 -20.83 -2.33 -12.85
CA PRO A 5 -21.76 -3.28 -12.21
C PRO A 5 -21.46 -3.57 -10.73
N GLU A 6 -20.24 -3.29 -10.27
CA GLU A 6 -19.78 -3.58 -8.91
C GLU A 6 -19.94 -2.39 -7.94
N CYS A 7 -20.52 -1.27 -8.39
CA CYS A 7 -20.70 -0.09 -7.57
C CYS A 7 -21.53 -0.41 -6.31
N GLY A 8 -21.02 -0.03 -5.13
CA GLY A 8 -21.72 -0.23 -3.85
C GLY A 8 -21.69 -1.65 -3.29
N LYS A 9 -20.98 -2.61 -3.91
CA LYS A 9 -20.90 -3.98 -3.40
C LYS A 9 -20.01 -4.13 -2.16
N ASN A 10 -18.91 -3.38 -2.06
CA ASN A 10 -18.06 -3.39 -0.88
C ASN A 10 -18.73 -2.60 0.25
N THR A 11 -18.96 -3.26 1.38
CA THR A 11 -19.61 -2.71 2.58
C THR A 11 -18.67 -2.68 3.79
N GLU A 12 -17.38 -2.92 3.57
CA GLU A 12 -16.39 -2.93 4.64
C GLU A 12 -16.21 -1.53 5.23
N SER A 13 -16.04 -1.47 6.55
CA SER A 13 -15.68 -0.22 7.22
C SER A 13 -14.27 0.23 6.83
N VAL A 14 -13.98 1.52 7.02
CA VAL A 14 -12.64 2.08 6.77
C VAL A 14 -11.55 1.35 7.57
N GLY A 15 -11.84 0.93 8.81
CA GLY A 15 -10.91 0.18 9.64
C GLY A 15 -10.59 -1.21 9.07
N GLN A 16 -11.60 -1.90 8.53
CA GLN A 16 -11.42 -3.20 7.86
C GLN A 16 -10.58 -3.04 6.59
N LEU A 17 -10.90 -2.05 5.74
CA LEU A 17 -10.14 -1.78 4.53
C LEU A 17 -8.69 -1.39 4.82
N TRP A 18 -8.46 -0.58 5.86
CA TRP A 18 -7.11 -0.19 6.27
C TRP A 18 -6.29 -1.40 6.75
N LEU A 19 -6.87 -2.24 7.60
CA LEU A 19 -6.18 -3.45 8.06
C LEU A 19 -5.97 -4.45 6.92
N GLY A 20 -6.95 -4.57 6.02
CA GLY A 20 -6.87 -5.37 4.81
C GLY A 20 -5.74 -4.91 3.89
N LEU A 21 -5.54 -3.61 3.71
CA LEU A 21 -4.42 -3.05 2.94
C LEU A 21 -3.08 -3.48 3.54
N LEU A 22 -2.93 -3.33 4.86
CA LEU A 22 -1.72 -3.70 5.57
C LEU A 22 -1.44 -5.20 5.42
N ARG A 23 -2.48 -6.04 5.52
CA ARG A 23 -2.40 -7.50 5.28
C ARG A 23 -1.95 -7.81 3.87
N PHE A 24 -2.60 -7.22 2.90
CA PHE A 24 -2.30 -7.44 1.50
C PHE A 24 -0.83 -7.13 1.18
N CYS A 25 -0.33 -6.01 1.69
CA CYS A 25 1.07 -5.61 1.49
C CYS A 25 2.10 -6.46 2.27
N THR A 26 1.69 -7.31 3.21
CA THR A 26 2.63 -8.10 4.02
C THR A 26 2.46 -9.61 3.91
N GLU A 27 1.26 -10.08 3.56
CA GLU A 27 0.85 -11.48 3.62
C GLU A 27 0.42 -12.02 2.24
N GLU A 28 -0.21 -11.20 1.39
CA GLU A 28 -0.90 -11.70 0.18
C GLU A 28 -0.22 -11.31 -1.14
N PHE A 29 0.27 -10.07 -1.26
CA PHE A 29 0.85 -9.58 -2.51
C PHE A 29 2.31 -10.03 -2.67
N ASP A 30 2.57 -10.83 -3.69
CA ASP A 30 3.93 -11.21 -4.06
C ASP A 30 4.61 -10.11 -4.88
N PHE A 31 5.32 -9.23 -4.18
CA PHE A 31 6.10 -8.12 -4.74
C PHE A 31 7.19 -8.57 -5.73
N LYS A 32 7.71 -9.79 -5.60
CA LYS A 32 8.77 -10.28 -6.49
C LYS A 32 8.21 -10.70 -7.84
N GLU A 33 7.04 -11.34 -7.82
CA GLU A 33 6.42 -11.89 -9.02
C GLU A 33 5.50 -10.88 -9.74
N HIS A 34 4.92 -9.92 -9.03
CA HIS A 34 3.89 -9.03 -9.57
C HIS A 34 4.24 -7.54 -9.53
N VAL A 35 3.73 -6.83 -10.54
CA VAL A 35 3.78 -5.38 -10.69
C VAL A 35 2.48 -4.78 -10.16
N ILE A 36 2.59 -3.77 -9.29
CA ILE A 36 1.45 -2.96 -8.90
C ILE A 36 1.02 -2.12 -10.11
N CYS A 37 -0.19 -2.37 -10.61
CA CYS A 37 -0.70 -1.78 -11.83
C CYS A 37 -2.18 -1.46 -11.69
N ILE A 38 -2.56 -0.25 -12.05
CA ILE A 38 -3.91 0.28 -11.82
C ILE A 38 -4.79 0.34 -13.07
N ARG A 39 -4.16 0.27 -14.24
CA ARG A 39 -4.77 0.35 -15.57
C ARG A 39 -5.60 -0.88 -15.95
N ARG A 40 -5.34 -2.02 -15.31
CA ARG A 40 -5.91 -3.34 -15.66
C ARG A 40 -6.22 -4.13 -14.40
N LYS A 41 -7.26 -4.96 -14.47
CA LYS A 41 -7.66 -5.85 -13.37
C LYS A 41 -6.80 -7.11 -13.29
N ASN A 42 -6.43 -7.68 -14.44
CA ASN A 42 -5.61 -8.89 -14.50
C ASN A 42 -4.18 -8.59 -14.02
N LEU A 43 -3.65 -9.46 -13.17
CA LEU A 43 -2.27 -9.38 -12.67
C LEU A 43 -1.25 -9.22 -13.81
N LEU A 44 -0.20 -8.46 -13.52
CA LEU A 44 0.93 -8.21 -14.41
C LEU A 44 2.20 -8.70 -13.70
N THR A 45 2.96 -9.57 -14.34
CA THR A 45 4.18 -10.11 -13.73
C THR A 45 5.39 -9.23 -14.00
N THR A 46 6.33 -9.20 -13.05
CA THR A 46 7.63 -8.51 -13.19
C THR A 46 8.43 -9.08 -14.35
N PHE A 47 8.36 -10.41 -14.55
CA PHE A 47 8.98 -11.10 -15.67
C PHE A 47 8.47 -10.59 -17.03
N LYS A 48 7.15 -10.46 -17.19
CA LYS A 48 6.55 -9.95 -18.44
C LYS A 48 6.98 -8.51 -18.75
N LYS A 49 7.22 -7.71 -17.72
CA LYS A 49 7.72 -6.33 -17.84
C LYS A 49 9.24 -6.22 -17.90
N GLN A 50 9.97 -7.33 -17.68
CA GLN A 50 11.43 -7.34 -17.51
C GLN A 50 11.89 -6.41 -16.36
N TRP A 51 11.05 -6.22 -15.35
CA TRP A 51 11.31 -5.37 -14.18
C TRP A 51 11.68 -6.21 -12.96
N THR A 52 12.71 -7.05 -13.10
CA THR A 52 13.11 -8.03 -12.06
C THR A 52 14.17 -7.49 -11.09
N SER A 53 14.64 -6.26 -11.30
CA SER A 53 15.75 -5.67 -10.54
C SER A 53 15.33 -5.04 -9.20
N LYS A 54 14.03 -4.75 -9.03
CA LYS A 54 13.48 -4.10 -7.84
C LYS A 54 12.46 -5.01 -7.18
N TYR A 55 12.38 -4.93 -5.85
CA TYR A 55 11.40 -5.69 -5.09
C TYR A 55 10.04 -5.02 -5.11
N ILE A 56 9.97 -3.70 -4.91
CA ILE A 56 8.71 -2.94 -5.11
C ILE A 56 8.71 -2.41 -6.53
N VAL A 57 7.71 -2.80 -7.32
CA VAL A 57 7.56 -2.42 -8.73
C VAL A 57 6.16 -1.86 -8.94
N ILE A 58 6.08 -0.62 -9.41
CA ILE A 58 4.81 0.10 -9.60
C ILE A 58 4.80 0.70 -11.00
N GLU A 59 3.87 0.26 -11.84
CA GLU A 59 3.66 0.82 -13.18
C GLU A 59 2.91 2.15 -13.09
N ASP A 60 3.45 3.20 -13.70
CA ASP A 60 2.69 4.42 -13.93
C ASP A 60 1.55 4.16 -14.95
N PRO A 61 0.31 4.61 -14.68
CA PRO A 61 -0.84 4.34 -15.55
C PRO A 61 -0.75 4.96 -16.95
N PHE A 62 0.03 6.04 -17.11
CA PHE A 62 0.12 6.82 -18.34
C PHE A 62 1.46 6.59 -19.04
N ASP A 63 2.55 6.50 -18.28
CA ASP A 63 3.87 6.09 -18.79
C ASP A 63 4.19 4.65 -18.43
N LEU A 64 3.84 3.72 -19.32
CA LEU A 64 3.98 2.29 -19.08
C LEU A 64 5.44 1.80 -18.97
N ASN A 65 6.41 2.65 -19.31
CA ASN A 65 7.83 2.36 -19.18
C ASN A 65 8.42 2.93 -17.87
N HIS A 66 7.63 3.71 -17.13
CA HIS A 66 8.03 4.30 -15.87
C HIS A 66 7.66 3.38 -14.70
N ASN A 67 8.71 2.92 -14.00
CA ASN A 67 8.58 2.21 -12.74
C ASN A 67 8.83 3.17 -11.57
N LEU A 68 7.78 3.52 -10.81
CA LEU A 68 7.90 4.43 -9.66
C LEU A 68 8.79 3.86 -8.54
N GLY A 69 8.97 2.53 -8.50
CA GLY A 69 9.88 1.86 -7.56
C GLY A 69 11.35 1.83 -8.01
N ALA A 70 11.70 2.38 -9.18
CA ALA A 70 13.05 2.29 -9.74
C ALA A 70 14.11 3.00 -8.87
N GLY A 71 13.74 4.07 -8.16
CA GLY A 71 14.63 4.81 -7.27
C GLY A 71 14.93 4.10 -5.93
N LEU A 72 14.16 3.07 -5.57
CA LEU A 72 14.28 2.47 -4.24
C LEU A 72 15.59 1.67 -4.11
N SER A 73 16.35 2.01 -3.07
CA SER A 73 17.49 1.22 -2.60
C SER A 73 17.02 0.04 -1.75
N ARG A 74 17.84 -1.02 -1.65
CA ARG A 74 17.53 -2.18 -0.79
C ARG A 74 17.29 -1.77 0.67
N LYS A 75 18.05 -0.80 1.18
CA LYS A 75 17.89 -0.28 2.54
C LYS A 75 16.53 0.40 2.72
N MET A 76 16.12 1.22 1.74
CA MET A 76 14.83 1.89 1.76
C MET A 76 13.68 0.89 1.64
N THR A 77 13.76 -0.06 0.71
CA THR A 77 12.74 -1.11 0.57
C THR A 77 12.54 -1.89 1.87
N ASN A 78 13.63 -2.29 2.53
CA ASN A 78 13.55 -2.98 3.82
C ASN A 78 12.91 -2.11 4.90
N PHE A 79 13.16 -0.80 4.87
CA PHE A 79 12.55 0.15 5.80
C PHE A 79 11.04 0.26 5.58
N ILE A 80 10.61 0.44 4.32
CA ILE A 80 9.19 0.48 3.92
C ILE A 80 8.46 -0.79 4.36
N MET A 81 9.01 -1.98 4.05
CA MET A 81 8.40 -3.25 4.43
C MET A 81 8.29 -3.41 5.96
N LYS A 82 9.31 -2.99 6.71
CA LYS A 82 9.25 -2.97 8.18
C LYS A 82 8.20 -2.00 8.71
N ALA A 83 7.97 -0.87 8.05
CA ALA A 83 6.91 0.06 8.42
C ALA A 83 5.53 -0.59 8.24
N PHE A 84 5.29 -1.27 7.10
CA PHE A 84 4.05 -2.02 6.87
C PHE A 84 3.83 -3.13 7.90
N ILE A 85 4.85 -3.95 8.18
CA ILE A 85 4.77 -5.03 9.19
C ILE A 85 4.46 -4.47 10.59
N ASN A 86 5.09 -3.35 10.97
CA ASN A 86 4.82 -2.71 12.25
C ASN A 86 3.42 -2.09 12.32
N GLY A 87 2.98 -1.42 11.25
CA GLY A 87 1.62 -0.90 11.14
C GLY A 87 0.60 -2.03 11.29
N ARG A 88 0.78 -3.11 10.53
CA ARG A 88 -0.04 -4.33 10.59
C ARG A 88 -0.14 -4.87 12.02
N ARG A 89 0.98 -4.96 12.74
CA ARG A 89 1.03 -5.41 14.14
C ARG A 89 0.23 -4.49 15.07
N VAL A 90 0.44 -3.17 14.96
CA VAL A 90 -0.19 -2.16 15.82
C VAL A 90 -1.70 -2.07 15.57
N PHE A 91 -2.14 -2.05 14.32
CA PHE A 91 -3.56 -1.93 13.97
C PHE A 91 -4.31 -3.27 14.02
N GLY A 92 -3.60 -4.40 13.90
CA GLY A 92 -4.20 -5.74 13.90
C GLY A 92 -4.27 -6.43 15.26
N THR A 93 -3.57 -5.91 16.28
CA THR A 93 -3.55 -6.49 17.62
C THR A 93 -4.30 -5.58 18.60
N PRO A 94 -5.42 -6.02 19.20
CA PRO A 94 -6.12 -5.23 20.21
C PRO A 94 -5.20 -4.94 21.41
N ILE A 95 -4.97 -3.66 21.70
CA ILE A 95 -4.18 -3.25 22.87
C ILE A 95 -5.09 -3.28 24.09
N LYS A 96 -4.68 -4.03 25.14
CA LYS A 96 -5.48 -4.26 26.35
C LYS A 96 -5.87 -2.98 27.11
N THR A 97 -5.08 -1.91 26.97
CA THR A 97 -5.34 -0.61 27.58
C THR A 97 -4.79 0.51 26.70
N PHE A 98 -5.68 1.33 26.12
CA PHE A 98 -5.29 2.65 25.62
C PHE A 98 -5.17 3.57 26.84
N SER A 99 -3.94 3.89 27.28
CA SER A 99 -3.78 4.87 28.35
C SER A 99 -4.32 6.23 27.91
N LYS A 100 -5.00 6.95 28.81
CA LYS A 100 -5.57 8.30 28.56
C LYS A 100 -4.54 9.37 28.11
N GLU A 101 -3.26 9.03 28.09
CA GLU A 101 -2.14 9.90 27.73
C GLU A 101 -1.80 9.91 26.22
N TYR A 102 -2.40 9.01 25.43
CA TYR A 102 -2.15 8.89 23.98
C TYR A 102 -2.52 10.09 23.09
N PRO A 103 -3.58 10.91 23.34
CA PRO A 103 -3.88 12.02 22.44
C PRO A 103 -2.80 13.11 22.45
N SER A 104 -2.04 13.25 23.55
CA SER A 104 -1.10 14.35 23.76
C SER A 104 0.25 14.16 23.09
N LYS A 105 0.68 12.90 22.86
CA LYS A 105 2.02 12.58 22.31
C LYS A 105 1.98 12.37 20.79
N MET A 106 0.89 11.86 20.22
CA MET A 106 0.79 11.67 18.76
C MET A 106 0.73 13.00 17.99
N LEU A 107 0.01 13.99 18.50
CA LEU A 107 -0.09 15.32 17.86
C LEU A 107 1.23 16.11 17.89
N LYS A 108 2.11 15.86 18.87
CA LYS A 108 3.38 16.60 19.01
C LYS A 108 4.49 16.07 18.11
N THR A 109 4.49 14.77 17.81
CA THR A 109 5.55 14.15 16.99
C THR A 109 5.37 14.41 15.49
N ALA A 110 4.13 14.58 15.03
CA ALA A 110 3.81 14.92 13.64
C ALA A 110 4.43 16.27 13.21
N CYS A 111 4.62 17.20 14.15
CA CYS A 111 5.17 18.53 13.87
C CYS A 111 6.71 18.60 13.91
N ARG A 112 7.42 17.54 14.31
CA ARG A 112 8.89 17.55 14.49
C ARG A 112 9.72 17.01 13.32
N HIS A 113 9.09 16.51 12.26
CA HIS A 113 9.78 15.94 11.09
C HIS A 113 9.61 16.80 9.81
N SER A 114 9.42 18.11 9.95
CA SER A 114 9.44 19.07 8.83
C SER A 114 10.85 19.38 8.31
N GLY A 115 11.70 18.35 8.19
CA GLY A 115 13.10 18.48 7.74
C GLY A 115 13.48 17.63 6.54
N GLN A 116 12.57 16.85 5.96
CA GLN A 116 12.85 15.95 4.82
C GLN A 116 11.69 15.94 3.83
N GLN A 117 11.56 17.05 3.09
CA GLN A 117 10.41 17.30 2.22
C GLN A 117 10.42 16.42 0.95
N ALA A 118 11.60 16.01 0.46
CA ALA A 118 11.71 15.22 -0.76
C ALA A 118 11.36 13.72 -0.60
N THR A 119 11.57 13.14 0.59
CA THR A 119 11.25 11.72 0.83
C THR A 119 9.77 11.48 1.17
N CYS A 120 9.05 12.52 1.60
CA CYS A 120 7.65 12.40 1.99
C CYS A 120 6.68 12.35 0.80
N GLU A 121 7.03 12.98 -0.32
CA GLU A 121 6.16 13.01 -1.51
C GLU A 121 6.13 11.66 -2.24
N GLU A 122 7.27 10.98 -2.36
CA GLU A 122 7.35 9.64 -2.97
C GLU A 122 6.73 8.55 -2.08
N GLU A 123 6.92 8.62 -0.76
CA GLU A 123 6.28 7.70 0.21
C GLU A 123 4.75 7.88 0.25
N ALA A 124 4.26 9.12 0.13
CA ALA A 124 2.83 9.40 0.02
C ALA A 124 2.24 8.91 -1.32
N ALA A 125 3.01 8.95 -2.41
CA ALA A 125 2.63 8.36 -3.67
C ALA A 125 2.50 6.84 -3.55
N VAL A 126 3.50 6.14 -2.99
CA VAL A 126 3.45 4.69 -2.77
C VAL A 126 2.27 4.32 -1.87
N ALA A 127 2.06 5.03 -0.77
CA ALA A 127 0.92 4.78 0.12
C ALA A 127 -0.43 5.05 -0.58
N SER A 128 -0.56 6.14 -1.33
CA SER A 128 -1.78 6.48 -2.08
C SER A 128 -2.06 5.47 -3.20
N TYR A 129 -1.01 5.03 -3.90
CA TYR A 129 -1.09 4.00 -4.94
C TYR A 129 -1.40 2.63 -4.35
N LEU A 130 -0.88 2.28 -3.18
CA LEU A 130 -1.24 1.05 -2.47
C LEU A 130 -2.69 1.11 -1.97
N ILE A 131 -3.13 2.23 -1.41
CA ILE A 131 -4.54 2.45 -0.99
C ILE A 131 -5.48 2.33 -2.20
N TRP A 132 -5.13 2.93 -3.34
CA TRP A 132 -5.94 2.86 -4.55
C TRP A 132 -5.88 1.45 -5.18
N SER A 133 -4.70 0.83 -5.24
CA SER A 133 -4.53 -0.54 -5.76
C SER A 133 -5.25 -1.54 -4.90
N PHE A 134 -5.31 -1.33 -3.58
CA PHE A 134 -6.11 -2.15 -2.68
C PHE A 134 -7.62 -1.93 -2.89
N ARG A 135 -8.08 -0.68 -3.09
CA ARG A 135 -9.47 -0.42 -3.50
C ARG A 135 -9.84 -1.06 -4.84
N SER A 136 -8.90 -1.15 -5.79
CA SER A 136 -9.11 -1.79 -7.09
C SER A 136 -8.91 -3.32 -7.06
N SER A 137 -8.04 -3.85 -6.20
CA SER A 137 -7.71 -5.27 -6.08
C SER A 137 -8.58 -6.02 -5.06
N ALA A 138 -9.22 -5.32 -4.12
CA ALA A 138 -10.31 -5.86 -3.28
C ALA A 138 -11.52 -6.32 -4.11
N ILE A 139 -11.54 -6.03 -5.42
CA ILE A 139 -12.53 -6.55 -6.37
C ILE A 139 -12.08 -7.91 -6.97
N HIS A 140 -10.83 -8.35 -6.81
CA HIS A 140 -10.28 -9.42 -7.66
C HIS A 140 -9.64 -10.63 -6.95
N THR A 141 -9.23 -10.56 -5.67
CA THR A 141 -8.63 -11.74 -5.00
C THR A 141 -9.60 -12.60 -4.21
N GLY A 142 -10.87 -12.20 -4.04
CA GLY A 142 -11.83 -13.01 -3.25
C GLY A 142 -11.36 -13.27 -1.82
N VAL A 143 -10.45 -12.44 -1.28
CA VAL A 143 -10.03 -12.50 0.14
C VAL A 143 -10.94 -11.66 1.03
N PHE A 144 -11.84 -10.86 0.44
CA PHE A 144 -13.01 -10.31 1.12
C PHE A 144 -14.20 -10.27 0.13
N LEU A 145 -14.67 -11.46 -0.21
CA LEU A 145 -16.07 -11.77 -0.57
C LEU A 145 -16.45 -13.04 0.19
#